data_AF-A0A7J6CBK5-F1
#
_entry.id   AF-A0A7J6CBK5-F1
#
_cell.length_a   1.000
_cell.length_b   1.000
_cell.length_c   1.000
_cell.angle_alpha   90.00
_cell.angle_beta   90.00
_cell.angle_gamma   90.00
#
_symmetry.space_group_name_H-M   'P 1'
#
loop_
_entity.id
_entity.type
_entity.pdbx_description
1 polymer ?
#
loop_
_entity_poly.entity_id
_entity_poly.type
_entity_poly.pdbx_seq_one_letter_code
_entity_poly.pdbx_strand_id
1 'polypeptide(L)'
;MGYDLERFVGYVNEGLLCCVCRDVLEDPLQAPCEHAFCSSCIHGWLVHHNTCPEDRLPLDITHLRPLFRYMRNDLARLQVRCVFRPQGCEVICALESVHRHEQQCDYALLNCSNAGCPVQVSRRSLEAHLCVCEYSSRVCSSGCGYTVLNTEEAQHNCVSELRAELDMLRAELDCKVEEVRHEMESRLDSQRRHMVQKESLLRSEVDELKGQLSRVMSDVRILLGAERARRQELERAELEKAELLELLKKEGLRPATPSEAAPPPAEVQRKLSPRSLALDCIKRKNREVTVI
;
A
#
# COMPACT_ATOMS: atom_id res chain seq x y z
N MET A 1 30.11 -14.69 44.52
CA MET A 1 29.77 -16.08 44.19
C MET A 1 29.51 -16.75 45.52
N GLY A 2 28.31 -17.27 45.78
CA GLY A 2 27.87 -17.57 47.15
C GLY A 2 27.15 -16.39 47.79
N TYR A 3 26.34 -16.67 48.81
CA TYR A 3 25.65 -15.66 49.59
C TYR A 3 26.56 -15.11 50.70
N ASP A 4 26.74 -13.80 50.72
CA ASP A 4 27.50 -13.08 51.74
C ASP A 4 27.04 -13.45 53.16
N LEU A 5 27.99 -13.93 53.97
CA LEU A 5 27.78 -14.40 55.33
C LEU A 5 27.21 -13.32 56.24
N GLU A 6 27.55 -12.05 56.03
CA GLU A 6 27.09 -10.92 56.87
C GLU A 6 25.58 -10.68 56.76
N ARG A 7 24.96 -11.15 55.67
CA ARG A 7 23.52 -11.04 55.46
C ARG A 7 22.73 -11.99 56.34
N PHE A 8 23.32 -13.08 56.81
CA PHE A 8 22.62 -14.08 57.60
C PHE A 8 22.42 -13.64 59.05
N VAL A 9 21.34 -14.13 59.65
CA VAL A 9 20.97 -13.86 61.03
C VAL A 9 21.19 -15.13 61.84
N GLY A 10 22.06 -15.03 62.85
CA GLY A 10 22.42 -16.16 63.70
C GLY A 10 23.63 -16.93 63.19
N TYR A 11 23.81 -18.13 63.73
CA TYR A 11 24.94 -19.00 63.38
C TYR A 11 24.67 -19.76 62.08
N VAL A 12 25.65 -19.75 61.18
CA VAL A 12 25.67 -20.59 59.98
C VAL A 12 26.66 -21.72 60.21
N ASN A 13 26.24 -22.96 59.97
CA ASN A 13 27.10 -24.12 60.09
C ASN A 13 28.23 -24.05 59.05
N GLU A 14 29.48 -24.26 59.47
CA GLU A 14 30.67 -24.28 58.60
C GLU A 14 30.54 -25.27 57.43
N GLY A 15 29.82 -26.39 57.63
CA GLY A 15 29.53 -27.35 56.56
C GLY A 15 28.60 -26.83 55.46
N LEU A 16 28.02 -25.64 55.62
CA LEU A 16 27.20 -24.94 54.62
C LEU A 16 27.97 -23.79 53.94
N LEU A 17 29.27 -23.66 54.19
CA LEU A 17 30.15 -22.70 53.55
C LEU A 17 30.88 -23.35 52.37
N CYS A 18 31.13 -22.58 51.33
CA CYS A 18 31.91 -23.05 50.19
C CYS A 18 33.41 -23.07 50.50
N CYS A 19 34.09 -24.16 50.20
CA CYS A 19 35.56 -24.26 50.39
C CYS A 19 36.36 -23.26 49.52
N VAL A 20 35.77 -22.74 48.42
CA VAL A 20 36.45 -21.82 47.50
C VAL A 20 36.21 -20.36 47.86
N CYS A 21 34.95 -19.90 47.92
CA CYS A 21 34.64 -18.49 48.21
C CYS A 21 34.47 -18.18 49.70
N ARG A 22 34.33 -19.20 50.56
CA ARG A 22 34.08 -19.09 52.01
C ARG A 22 32.76 -18.42 52.41
N ASP A 23 31.92 -18.10 51.42
CA ASP A 23 30.55 -17.63 51.59
C ASP A 23 29.56 -18.81 51.73
N VAL A 24 28.33 -18.50 52.13
CA VAL A 24 27.26 -19.51 52.24
C VAL A 24 26.91 -20.04 50.85
N LEU A 25 26.76 -21.37 50.75
CA LEU A 25 26.61 -22.05 49.47
C LEU A 25 25.42 -21.55 48.64
N GLU A 26 25.67 -21.25 47.36
CA GLU A 26 24.69 -20.91 46.34
C GLU A 26 24.71 -22.01 45.27
N ASP A 27 23.53 -22.59 44.98
CA ASP A 27 23.38 -23.79 44.14
C ASP A 27 24.43 -24.88 44.46
N PRO A 28 24.37 -25.49 45.67
CA PRO A 28 25.45 -26.30 46.22
C PRO A 28 25.67 -27.63 45.48
N LEU A 29 26.93 -27.89 45.14
CA LEU A 29 27.43 -29.18 44.65
C LEU A 29 28.42 -29.78 45.65
N GLN A 30 28.45 -31.10 45.71
CA GLN A 30 29.32 -31.88 46.57
C GLN A 30 30.18 -32.83 45.72
N ALA A 31 31.47 -32.86 46.02
CA ALA A 31 32.41 -33.79 45.43
C ALA A 31 32.34 -35.17 46.13
N PRO A 32 32.83 -36.26 45.51
CA PRO A 32 32.91 -37.57 46.16
C PRO A 32 33.77 -37.59 47.43
N CYS A 33 34.68 -36.63 47.59
CA CYS A 33 35.46 -36.40 48.81
C CYS A 33 34.72 -35.59 49.88
N GLU A 34 33.39 -35.44 49.75
CA GLU A 34 32.47 -34.80 50.70
C GLU A 34 32.58 -33.28 50.84
N HIS A 35 33.58 -32.64 50.23
CA HIS A 35 33.69 -31.17 50.16
C HIS A 35 32.57 -30.53 49.33
N ALA A 36 32.06 -29.40 49.80
CA ALA A 36 30.92 -28.67 49.22
C ALA A 36 31.34 -27.33 48.60
N PHE A 37 30.73 -27.01 47.45
CA PHE A 37 31.06 -25.84 46.66
C PHE A 37 29.82 -25.19 46.07
N CYS A 38 29.86 -23.87 45.86
CA CYS A 38 28.91 -23.22 44.97
C CYS A 38 29.12 -23.75 43.55
N SER A 39 28.04 -23.96 42.79
CA SER A 39 28.13 -24.48 41.41
C SER A 39 29.11 -23.66 40.56
N SER A 40 28.99 -22.33 40.58
CA SER A 40 29.88 -21.43 39.84
C SER A 40 31.35 -21.52 40.25
N CYS A 41 31.63 -21.70 41.54
CA CYS A 41 32.99 -21.80 42.07
C CYS A 41 33.69 -23.09 41.61
N ILE A 42 33.03 -24.24 41.74
CA ILE A 42 33.67 -25.51 41.38
C ILE A 42 33.77 -25.68 39.86
N HIS A 43 32.76 -25.24 39.10
CA HIS A 43 32.86 -25.24 37.64
C HIS A 43 34.00 -24.34 37.16
N GLY A 44 34.14 -23.14 37.72
CA GLY A 44 35.25 -22.24 37.37
C GLY A 44 36.63 -22.84 37.66
N TRP A 45 36.77 -23.56 38.78
CA TRP A 45 38.01 -24.25 39.12
C TRP A 45 38.33 -25.41 38.16
N LEU A 46 37.33 -26.24 37.85
CA LEU A 46 37.49 -27.45 37.04
C LEU A 46 37.73 -27.17 35.55
N VAL A 47 37.57 -25.92 35.10
CA VAL A 47 38.00 -25.51 33.74
C VAL A 47 39.52 -25.63 33.57
N HIS A 48 40.28 -25.39 34.64
CA HIS A 48 41.74 -25.35 34.60
C HIS A 48 42.41 -26.49 35.37
N HIS A 49 41.66 -27.19 36.22
CA HIS A 49 42.16 -28.24 37.09
C HIS A 49 41.23 -29.45 37.06
N ASN A 50 41.77 -30.64 37.33
CA ASN A 50 41.00 -31.88 37.46
C ASN A 50 41.10 -32.44 38.88
N THR A 51 41.15 -31.54 39.87
CA THR A 51 41.33 -31.86 41.27
C THR A 51 40.38 -31.04 42.15
N CYS A 52 40.08 -31.56 43.33
CA CYS A 52 39.34 -30.83 44.36
C CYS A 52 40.21 -29.68 44.93
N PRO A 53 39.66 -28.46 45.10
CA PRO A 53 40.39 -27.31 45.66
C PRO A 53 40.95 -27.52 47.09
N GLU A 54 40.29 -28.34 47.90
CA GLU A 54 40.62 -28.48 49.33
C GLU A 54 41.65 -29.60 49.59
N ASP A 55 41.43 -30.79 49.03
CA ASP A 55 42.23 -32.00 49.30
C ASP A 55 43.08 -32.47 48.09
N ARG A 56 42.95 -31.80 46.93
CA ARG A 56 43.66 -32.10 45.68
C ARG A 56 43.39 -33.50 45.11
N LEU A 57 42.35 -34.19 45.57
CA LEU A 57 41.96 -35.49 45.00
C LEU A 57 41.44 -35.32 43.56
N PRO A 58 41.63 -36.31 42.68
CA PRO A 58 41.12 -36.25 41.32
C PRO A 58 39.61 -36.02 41.29
N LEU A 59 39.18 -34.97 40.61
CA LEU A 59 37.78 -34.55 40.54
C LEU A 59 37.46 -34.08 39.13
N ASP A 60 36.37 -34.61 38.58
CA ASP A 60 35.80 -34.19 37.31
C ASP A 60 34.34 -33.76 37.51
N ILE A 61 33.84 -32.94 36.59
CA ILE A 61 32.50 -32.35 36.62
C ILE A 61 31.42 -33.43 36.69
N THR A 62 31.64 -34.57 36.03
CA THR A 62 30.72 -35.71 35.99
C THR A 62 30.48 -36.36 37.35
N HIS A 63 31.41 -36.18 38.29
CA HIS A 63 31.35 -36.75 39.64
C HIS A 63 30.65 -35.84 40.66
N LEU A 64 30.35 -34.59 40.30
CA LEU A 64 29.65 -33.66 41.18
C LEU A 64 28.20 -34.09 41.38
N ARG A 65 27.75 -34.09 42.63
CA ARG A 65 26.37 -34.41 43.00
C ARG A 65 25.74 -33.23 43.75
N PRO A 66 24.42 -33.06 43.71
CA PRO A 66 23.74 -32.12 44.59
C PRO A 66 24.05 -32.45 46.06
N LEU A 67 24.29 -31.44 46.88
CA LEU A 67 24.53 -31.59 48.33
C LEU A 67 23.44 -32.42 49.01
N PHE A 68 23.73 -33.19 50.06
CA PHE A 68 22.74 -34.03 50.73
C PHE A 68 21.44 -33.28 51.10
N ARG A 69 20.30 -33.97 50.97
CA ARG A 69 18.96 -33.37 51.16
C ARG A 69 18.80 -32.66 52.50
N TYR A 70 19.30 -33.23 53.60
CA TYR A 70 19.17 -32.61 54.92
C TYR A 70 19.95 -31.29 55.00
N MET A 71 21.17 -31.24 54.47
CA MET A 71 21.98 -30.01 54.41
C MET A 71 21.33 -28.95 53.51
N ARG A 72 20.75 -29.35 52.36
CA ARG A 72 19.99 -28.42 51.52
C ARG A 72 18.76 -27.86 52.24
N ASN A 73 18.07 -28.69 53.02
CA ASN A 73 16.96 -28.24 53.84
C ASN A 73 17.45 -27.27 54.93
N ASP A 74 18.60 -27.52 55.54
CA ASP A 74 19.18 -26.67 56.58
C ASP A 74 19.60 -25.31 55.99
N LEU A 75 20.26 -25.34 54.83
CA LEU A 75 20.59 -24.17 54.02
C LEU A 75 19.34 -23.35 53.68
N ALA A 76 18.27 -24.00 53.21
CA ALA A 76 17.00 -23.36 52.86
C ALA A 76 16.33 -22.63 54.04
N ARG A 77 16.48 -23.13 55.26
CA ARG A 77 15.88 -22.56 56.49
C ARG A 77 16.69 -21.44 57.12
N LEU A 78 17.93 -21.23 56.69
CA LEU A 78 18.77 -20.13 57.20
C LEU A 78 18.05 -18.79 57.01
N GLN A 79 18.08 -17.96 58.06
CA GLN A 79 17.47 -16.65 58.05
C GLN A 79 18.43 -15.65 57.43
N VAL A 80 17.99 -14.95 56.40
CA VAL A 80 18.82 -14.00 55.64
C VAL A 80 18.12 -12.65 55.52
N ARG A 81 18.90 -11.58 55.58
CA ARG A 81 18.46 -10.22 55.33
C ARG A 81 18.41 -9.94 53.83
N CYS A 82 17.39 -9.21 53.40
CA CYS A 82 17.26 -8.74 52.03
C CYS A 82 18.52 -8.00 51.55
N VAL A 83 18.93 -8.19 50.28
CA VAL A 83 20.03 -7.39 49.67
C VAL A 83 19.75 -5.89 49.76
N PHE A 84 18.48 -5.48 49.77
CA PHE A 84 18.08 -4.07 49.81
C PHE A 84 18.02 -3.49 51.23
N ARG A 85 18.68 -4.10 52.21
CA ARG A 85 18.80 -3.58 53.58
C ARG A 85 19.41 -2.17 53.63
N PRO A 86 20.49 -1.86 52.90
CA PRO A 86 21.06 -0.50 52.89
C PRO A 86 20.06 0.57 52.42
N GLN A 87 19.07 0.19 51.60
CA GLN A 87 18.01 1.07 51.09
C GLN A 87 16.83 1.19 52.07
N GLY A 88 16.81 0.42 53.16
CA GLY A 88 15.78 0.47 54.20
C GLY A 88 14.88 -0.77 54.29
N CYS A 89 15.16 -1.86 53.56
CA CYS A 89 14.41 -3.09 53.75
C CYS A 89 14.85 -3.82 55.04
N GLU A 90 13.93 -4.00 55.98
CA GLU A 90 14.19 -4.69 57.25
C GLU A 90 13.74 -6.16 57.25
N VAL A 91 13.25 -6.66 56.12
CA VAL A 91 12.73 -8.03 56.02
C VAL A 91 13.84 -9.05 56.19
N ILE A 92 13.60 -9.98 57.12
CA ILE A 92 14.36 -11.21 57.34
C ILE A 92 13.45 -12.36 56.95
N CYS A 93 13.93 -13.26 56.10
CA CYS A 93 13.19 -14.44 55.67
C CYS A 93 14.09 -15.65 55.50
N ALA A 94 13.49 -16.82 55.32
CA ALA A 94 14.23 -18.03 54.98
C ALA A 94 14.90 -17.90 53.60
N LEU A 95 16.11 -18.44 53.45
CA LEU A 95 16.90 -18.38 52.23
C LEU A 95 16.11 -18.89 51.00
N GLU A 96 15.31 -19.94 51.16
CA GLU A 96 14.44 -20.47 50.08
C GLU A 96 13.45 -19.44 49.50
N SER A 97 13.07 -18.44 50.31
CA SER A 97 12.06 -17.43 49.96
C SER A 97 12.66 -16.07 49.61
N VAL A 98 13.97 -15.88 49.84
CA VAL A 98 14.63 -14.57 49.70
C VAL A 98 14.53 -14.04 48.27
N HIS A 99 14.71 -14.90 47.27
CA HIS A 99 14.67 -14.50 45.87
C HIS A 99 13.30 -13.94 45.48
N ARG A 100 12.22 -14.60 45.92
CA ARG A 100 10.85 -14.12 45.70
C ARG A 100 10.60 -12.77 46.36
N HIS A 101 11.10 -12.59 47.58
CA HIS A 101 11.02 -11.30 48.26
C HIS A 101 11.80 -10.22 47.50
N GLU A 102 13.05 -10.47 47.12
CA GLU A 102 13.91 -9.49 46.43
C GLU A 102 13.32 -9.05 45.08
N GLN A 103 12.71 -9.97 44.34
CA GLN A 103 11.98 -9.66 43.11
C GLN A 103 10.82 -8.68 43.33
N GLN A 104 10.16 -8.73 44.49
CA GLN A 104 8.97 -7.94 44.83
C GLN A 104 9.24 -6.87 45.90
N CYS A 105 10.50 -6.67 46.30
CA CYS A 105 10.86 -5.74 47.36
C CYS A 105 10.57 -4.29 46.96
N ASP A 106 9.91 -3.55 47.85
CA ASP A 106 9.58 -2.13 47.68
C ASP A 106 10.81 -1.22 47.62
N TYR A 107 11.91 -1.68 48.20
CA TYR A 107 13.20 -0.98 48.26
C TYR A 107 14.14 -1.35 47.10
N ALA A 108 13.72 -2.27 46.22
CA ALA A 108 14.49 -2.60 45.02
C ALA A 108 14.69 -1.34 44.17
N LEU A 109 15.93 -1.05 43.79
CA LEU A 109 16.27 0.10 42.95
C LEU A 109 15.99 -0.23 41.49
N LEU A 110 15.19 0.60 40.84
CA LEU A 110 14.80 0.48 39.43
C LEU A 110 15.24 1.72 38.67
N ASN A 111 15.63 1.53 37.42
CA ASN A 111 15.85 2.63 36.49
C ASN A 111 14.51 3.26 36.11
N CYS A 112 14.48 4.59 35.97
CA CYS A 112 13.32 5.28 35.41
C CYS A 112 13.01 4.80 33.99
N SER A 113 11.72 4.68 33.64
CA SER A 113 11.27 4.27 32.31
C SER A 113 11.42 5.35 31.24
N ASN A 114 11.61 6.61 31.65
CA ASN A 114 11.75 7.73 30.72
C ASN A 114 13.13 7.71 30.07
N ALA A 115 13.15 7.78 28.74
CA ALA A 115 14.37 7.72 27.96
C ALA A 115 15.33 8.85 28.35
N GLY A 116 16.58 8.50 28.68
CA GLY A 116 17.61 9.47 29.05
C GLY A 116 17.63 9.88 30.52
N CYS A 117 16.70 9.39 31.37
CA CYS A 117 16.77 9.64 32.80
C CYS A 117 17.82 8.73 33.48
N PRO A 118 18.89 9.29 34.10
CA PRO A 118 19.91 8.48 34.76
C PRO A 118 19.52 8.06 36.19
N VAL A 119 18.35 8.49 36.68
CA VAL A 119 17.96 8.34 38.08
C VAL A 119 17.49 6.91 38.36
N GLN A 120 18.05 6.32 39.41
CA GLN A 120 17.55 5.09 40.01
C GLN A 120 16.73 5.43 41.26
N VAL A 121 15.53 4.87 41.34
CA VAL A 121 14.62 5.09 42.47
C VAL A 121 14.12 3.75 43.00
N SER A 122 13.82 3.71 44.31
CA SER A 122 13.18 2.52 44.89
C SER A 122 11.83 2.28 44.25
N ARG A 123 11.44 1.02 44.07
CA ARG A 123 10.14 0.62 43.48
C ARG A 123 8.95 1.38 44.07
N ARG A 124 8.87 1.53 45.39
CA ARG A 124 7.79 2.29 46.06
C ARG A 124 7.72 3.77 45.68
N SER A 125 8.84 4.36 45.28
CA SER A 125 8.96 5.79 44.94
C SER A 125 8.98 6.03 43.43
N LEU A 126 8.92 4.95 42.62
CA LEU A 126 9.00 5.06 41.17
C LEU A 126 7.80 5.85 40.62
N GLU A 127 6.60 5.56 41.08
CA GLU A 127 5.39 6.27 40.64
C GLU A 127 5.46 7.77 40.96
N ALA A 128 5.85 8.11 42.19
CA ALA A 128 6.06 9.50 42.60
C ALA A 128 7.13 10.21 41.75
N HIS A 129 8.23 9.53 41.42
CA HIS A 129 9.26 10.06 40.53
C HIS A 129 8.72 10.29 39.12
N LEU A 130 7.97 9.34 38.54
CA LEU A 130 7.43 9.45 37.19
C LEU A 130 6.51 10.68 37.04
N CYS A 131 5.76 11.04 38.08
CA CYS A 131 4.92 12.24 38.08
C CYS A 131 5.71 13.55 37.98
N VAL A 132 6.97 13.58 38.45
CA VAL A 132 7.81 14.79 38.48
C VAL A 132 9.08 14.66 37.66
N CYS A 133 9.20 13.60 36.86
CA CYS A 133 10.42 13.31 36.12
C CYS A 133 10.66 14.39 35.05
N GLU A 134 11.85 14.97 35.05
CA GLU A 134 12.25 16.00 34.08
C GLU A 134 12.38 15.43 32.65
N TYR A 135 12.61 14.13 32.52
CA TYR A 135 12.67 13.43 31.23
C TYR A 135 11.31 12.89 30.78
N SER A 136 10.23 13.17 31.52
CA SER A 136 8.89 12.85 31.05
C SER A 136 8.46 13.86 29.98
N SER A 137 7.70 13.37 29.00
CA SER A 137 7.08 14.22 27.99
C SER A 137 5.65 14.57 28.42
N ARG A 138 5.26 15.82 28.20
CA ARG A 138 3.89 16.31 28.44
C ARG A 138 3.40 17.12 27.25
N VAL A 139 2.08 17.25 27.13
CA VAL A 139 1.49 18.21 26.19
C VAL A 139 1.86 19.62 26.67
N CYS A 140 2.24 20.48 25.74
CA CYS A 140 2.61 21.85 26.03
C CYS A 140 1.53 22.56 26.85
N SER A 141 1.94 23.15 27.97
CA SER A 141 1.06 23.88 28.89
C SER A 141 0.35 25.09 28.26
N SER A 142 0.95 25.66 27.20
CA SER A 142 0.37 26.77 26.44
C SER A 142 -0.72 26.33 25.45
N GLY A 143 -1.02 25.03 25.37
CA GLY A 143 -2.18 24.51 24.63
C GLY A 143 -1.99 24.40 23.12
N CYS A 144 -0.76 24.44 22.61
CA CYS A 144 -0.49 24.24 21.17
C CYS A 144 -0.69 22.79 20.70
N GLY A 145 -0.91 21.84 21.61
CA GLY A 145 -1.17 20.43 21.29
C GLY A 145 0.08 19.55 21.10
N TYR A 146 1.28 20.14 21.07
CA TYR A 146 2.52 19.38 20.91
C TYR A 146 3.01 18.73 22.20
N THR A 147 3.59 17.53 22.07
CA THR A 147 4.27 16.83 23.16
C THR A 147 5.71 17.32 23.28
N VAL A 148 6.07 17.85 24.44
CA VAL A 148 7.39 18.41 24.75
C VAL A 148 7.99 17.69 25.95
N LEU A 149 9.31 17.50 25.97
CA LEU A 149 10.01 17.03 27.16
C LEU A 149 9.96 18.12 28.24
N ASN A 150 9.78 17.74 29.51
CA ASN A 150 9.76 18.70 30.61
C ASN A 150 11.05 19.53 30.68
N THR A 151 12.22 18.95 30.35
CA THR A 151 13.50 19.68 30.26
C THR A 151 13.53 20.75 29.17
N GLU A 152 12.75 20.57 28.10
CA GLU A 152 12.81 21.40 26.89
C GLU A 152 11.61 22.36 26.78
N GLU A 153 10.67 22.33 27.74
CA GLU A 153 9.47 23.17 27.68
C GLU A 153 9.80 24.66 27.65
N ALA A 154 10.86 25.10 28.33
CA ALA A 154 11.31 26.50 28.29
C ALA A 154 11.81 26.92 26.88
N GLN A 155 12.23 25.96 26.06
CA GLN A 155 12.72 26.20 24.69
C GLN A 155 11.64 25.98 23.64
N HIS A 156 10.49 25.40 24.02
CA HIS A 156 9.39 25.17 23.10
C HIS A 156 8.75 26.49 22.66
N ASN A 157 8.73 26.74 21.35
CA ASN A 157 8.10 27.91 20.75
C ASN A 157 6.84 27.48 20.00
N CYS A 158 5.68 27.56 20.66
CA CYS A 158 4.39 27.20 20.08
C CYS A 158 4.13 27.88 18.73
N VAL A 159 4.57 29.13 18.59
CA VAL A 159 4.30 29.93 17.39
C VAL A 159 5.09 29.42 16.19
N SER A 160 6.33 28.95 16.38
CA SER A 160 7.10 28.37 15.26
C SER A 160 6.52 27.05 14.81
N GLU A 161 6.15 26.17 15.75
CA GLU A 161 5.56 24.86 15.41
C GLU A 161 4.22 25.03 14.68
N LEU A 162 3.32 25.84 15.21
CA LEU A 162 2.03 26.10 14.56
C LEU A 162 2.18 26.82 13.21
N ARG A 163 3.17 27.71 13.05
CA ARG A 163 3.46 28.32 11.73
C ARG A 163 3.95 27.29 10.73
N ALA A 164 4.84 26.39 11.15
CA ALA A 164 5.33 25.31 10.29
C ALA A 164 4.17 24.38 9.86
N GLU A 165 3.27 24.03 10.77
CA GLU A 165 2.04 23.29 10.44
C GLU A 165 1.16 24.02 9.43
N LEU A 166 0.92 25.32 9.65
CA LEU A 166 0.13 26.13 8.73
C LEU A 166 0.78 26.22 7.34
N ASP A 167 2.10 26.33 7.27
CA ASP A 167 2.83 26.39 6.00
C ASP A 167 2.80 25.04 5.27
N MET A 168 2.87 23.92 6.00
CA MET A 168 2.67 22.58 5.43
C MET A 168 1.25 22.40 4.87
N LEU A 169 0.22 22.82 5.62
CA LEU A 169 -1.17 22.76 5.17
C LEU A 169 -1.44 23.66 3.95
N ARG A 170 -0.83 24.84 3.91
CA ARG A 170 -0.89 25.74 2.74
C ARG A 170 -0.25 25.09 1.52
N ALA A 171 0.94 24.52 1.68
CA ALA A 171 1.61 23.80 0.58
C ALA A 171 0.77 22.62 0.07
N GLU A 172 0.12 21.86 0.96
CA GLU A 172 -0.78 20.79 0.57
C GLU A 172 -1.99 21.31 -0.23
N LEU A 173 -2.58 22.43 0.21
CA LEU A 173 -3.69 23.07 -0.50
C LEU A 173 -3.26 23.58 -1.87
N ASP A 174 -2.11 24.23 -1.97
CA ASP A 174 -1.58 24.73 -3.24
C ASP A 174 -1.34 23.59 -4.23
N CYS A 175 -0.76 22.48 -3.78
CA CYS A 175 -0.62 21.26 -4.59
C CYS A 175 -1.98 20.77 -5.12
N LYS A 176 -3.00 20.68 -4.26
CA LYS A 176 -4.36 20.26 -4.64
C LYS A 176 -5.00 21.20 -5.65
N VAL A 177 -4.79 22.51 -5.51
CA VAL A 177 -5.30 23.51 -6.45
C VAL A 177 -4.65 23.35 -7.83
N GLU A 178 -3.33 23.16 -7.88
CA GLU A 178 -2.61 22.93 -9.14
C GLU A 178 -3.01 21.61 -9.81
N GLU A 179 -3.27 20.54 -9.03
CA GLU A 179 -3.79 19.28 -9.57
C GLU A 179 -5.14 19.47 -10.27
N VAL A 180 -6.10 20.13 -9.61
CA VAL A 180 -7.43 20.41 -10.18
C VAL A 180 -7.33 21.32 -11.41
N ARG A 181 -6.43 22.31 -11.37
CA ARG A 181 -6.17 23.19 -12.51
C ARG A 181 -5.64 22.40 -13.71
N HIS A 182 -4.66 21.52 -13.48
CA HIS A 182 -4.06 20.71 -14.53
C HIS A 182 -5.07 19.72 -15.13
N GLU A 183 -5.92 19.12 -14.30
CA GLU A 183 -7.01 18.26 -14.77
C GLU A 183 -7.99 19.02 -15.67
N MET A 184 -8.42 20.21 -15.24
CA MET A 184 -9.32 21.07 -16.03
C MET A 184 -8.69 21.45 -17.39
N GLU A 185 -7.42 21.85 -17.39
CA GLU A 185 -6.69 22.21 -18.61
C GLU A 185 -6.59 21.02 -19.58
N SER A 186 -6.23 19.84 -19.06
CA SER A 186 -6.18 18.59 -19.84
C SER A 186 -7.53 18.24 -20.47
N ARG A 187 -8.64 18.43 -19.74
CA ARG A 187 -10.00 18.20 -20.26
C ARG A 187 -10.35 19.16 -21.39
N LEU A 188 -10.05 20.45 -21.22
CA LEU A 188 -10.30 21.47 -22.25
C LEU A 188 -9.44 21.21 -23.50
N ASP A 189 -8.18 20.83 -23.34
CA ASP A 189 -7.29 20.50 -24.46
C ASP A 189 -7.72 19.24 -25.21
N SER A 190 -8.17 18.22 -24.48
CA SER A 190 -8.78 17.03 -25.09
C SER A 190 -10.01 17.40 -25.92
N GLN A 191 -10.92 18.22 -25.35
CA GLN A 191 -12.11 18.67 -26.06
C GLN A 191 -11.78 19.53 -27.28
N ARG A 192 -10.82 20.46 -27.18
CA ARG A 192 -10.35 21.28 -28.30
C ARG A 192 -9.79 20.42 -29.42
N ARG A 193 -8.93 19.44 -29.11
CA ARG A 193 -8.36 18.51 -30.11
C ARG A 193 -9.46 17.72 -30.83
N HIS A 194 -10.42 17.17 -30.07
CA HIS A 194 -11.55 16.45 -30.66
C HIS A 194 -12.39 17.34 -31.59
N MET A 195 -12.67 18.58 -31.19
CA MET A 195 -13.44 19.52 -32.02
C MET A 195 -12.70 19.89 -33.30
N VAL A 196 -11.40 20.15 -33.24
CA VAL A 196 -10.56 20.44 -34.42
C VAL A 196 -10.52 19.25 -35.38
N GLN A 197 -10.38 18.02 -34.86
CA GLN A 197 -10.42 16.81 -35.69
C GLN A 197 -11.77 16.67 -36.40
N LYS A 198 -12.88 16.87 -35.67
CA LYS A 198 -14.23 16.82 -36.25
C LYS A 198 -14.43 17.89 -37.31
N GLU A 199 -13.95 19.10 -37.07
CA GLU A 199 -13.99 20.18 -38.07
C GLU A 199 -13.21 19.81 -39.33
N SER A 200 -12.01 19.25 -39.19
CA SER A 200 -11.19 18.79 -40.32
C SER A 200 -11.89 17.70 -41.13
N LEU A 201 -12.55 16.74 -40.47
CA LEU A 201 -13.31 15.68 -41.13
C LEU A 201 -14.47 16.26 -41.93
N LEU A 202 -15.28 17.12 -41.32
CA LEU A 202 -16.40 17.78 -41.99
C LEU A 202 -15.95 18.62 -43.18
N ARG A 203 -14.82 19.32 -43.07
CA ARG A 203 -14.23 20.07 -44.19
C ARG A 203 -13.85 19.13 -45.35
N SER A 204 -13.21 18.00 -45.06
CA SER A 204 -12.86 16.99 -46.07
C SER A 204 -14.09 16.39 -46.76
N GLU A 205 -15.15 16.09 -46.00
CA GLU A 205 -16.41 15.58 -46.56
C GLU A 205 -17.07 16.60 -47.48
N VAL A 206 -17.09 17.87 -47.08
CA VAL A 206 -17.60 18.98 -47.90
C VAL A 206 -16.82 19.09 -49.22
N ASP A 207 -15.49 18.98 -49.18
CA ASP A 207 -14.66 19.07 -50.39
C ASP A 207 -14.84 17.86 -51.32
N GLU A 208 -15.01 16.65 -50.78
CA GLU A 208 -15.37 15.46 -51.58
C GLU A 208 -16.74 15.63 -52.25
N LEU A 209 -17.75 16.11 -51.51
CA LEU A 209 -19.08 16.38 -52.06
C LEU A 209 -19.06 17.44 -53.16
N LYS A 210 -18.26 18.51 -53.01
CA LYS A 210 -18.04 19.50 -54.09
C LYS A 210 -17.41 18.85 -55.32
N GLY A 211 -16.45 17.94 -55.11
CA GLY A 211 -15.83 17.16 -56.18
C GLY A 211 -16.84 16.29 -56.93
N GLN A 212 -17.68 15.56 -56.20
CA GLN A 212 -18.77 14.75 -56.76
C GLN A 212 -19.76 15.61 -57.55
N LEU A 213 -20.19 16.74 -57.00
CA LEU A 213 -21.10 17.66 -57.67
C LEU A 213 -20.51 18.18 -58.98
N SER A 214 -19.22 18.53 -58.99
CA SER A 214 -18.51 19.01 -60.18
C SER A 214 -18.46 17.95 -61.28
N ARG A 215 -18.26 16.67 -60.91
CA ARG A 215 -18.31 15.52 -61.85
C ARG A 215 -19.71 15.38 -62.45
N VAL A 216 -20.74 15.33 -61.63
CA VAL A 216 -22.15 15.24 -62.09
C VAL A 216 -22.51 16.41 -63.00
N MET A 217 -22.10 17.64 -62.66
CA MET A 217 -22.34 18.81 -63.51
C MET A 217 -21.63 18.72 -64.88
N SER A 218 -20.47 18.07 -64.95
CA SER A 218 -19.81 17.78 -66.22
C SER A 218 -20.60 16.76 -67.04
N ASP A 219 -21.02 15.66 -66.41
CA ASP A 219 -21.80 14.60 -67.06
C ASP A 219 -23.13 15.15 -67.60
N VAL A 220 -23.83 15.97 -66.83
CA VAL A 220 -25.07 16.64 -67.28
C VAL A 220 -24.81 17.52 -68.51
N ARG A 221 -23.71 18.27 -68.53
CA ARG A 221 -23.35 19.09 -69.71
C ARG A 221 -23.09 18.23 -70.95
N ILE A 222 -22.40 17.10 -70.79
CA ILE A 222 -22.14 16.14 -71.89
C ILE A 222 -23.46 15.55 -72.40
N LEU A 223 -24.33 15.08 -71.50
CA LEU A 223 -25.64 14.51 -71.84
C LEU A 223 -26.54 15.53 -72.56
N LEU A 224 -26.58 16.78 -72.09
CA LEU A 224 -27.32 17.85 -72.76
C LEU A 224 -26.72 18.21 -74.14
N GLY A 225 -25.41 18.06 -74.32
CA GLY A 225 -24.76 18.16 -75.62
C GLY A 225 -25.19 17.04 -76.56
N ALA A 226 -25.14 15.80 -76.10
CA ALA A 226 -25.55 14.62 -76.86
C ALA A 226 -27.02 14.68 -77.26
N GLU A 227 -27.92 15.08 -76.36
CA GLU A 227 -29.35 15.21 -76.67
C GLU A 227 -29.63 16.30 -77.71
N ARG A 228 -28.86 17.42 -77.69
CA ARG A 228 -28.95 18.45 -78.74
C ARG A 228 -28.49 17.93 -80.09
N ALA A 229 -27.37 17.20 -80.15
CA ALA A 229 -26.88 16.58 -81.38
C ALA A 229 -27.90 15.58 -81.95
N ARG A 230 -28.46 14.72 -81.09
CA ARG A 230 -29.51 13.76 -81.45
C ARG A 230 -30.75 14.44 -82.05
N ARG A 231 -31.17 15.58 -81.51
CA ARG A 231 -32.29 16.37 -82.08
C ARG A 231 -31.96 16.92 -83.46
N GLN A 232 -30.76 17.47 -83.66
CA GLN A 232 -30.32 17.97 -84.97
C GLN A 232 -30.21 16.85 -86.01
N GLU A 233 -29.73 15.67 -85.62
CA GLU A 233 -29.68 14.49 -86.48
C GLU A 233 -31.10 14.04 -86.87
N LEU A 234 -32.05 14.03 -85.92
CA LEU A 234 -33.44 13.71 -86.20
C LEU A 234 -34.08 14.70 -87.17
N GLU A 235 -33.90 16.00 -86.95
CA GLU A 235 -34.38 17.07 -87.84
C GLU A 235 -33.80 16.95 -89.26
N ARG A 236 -32.50 16.65 -89.38
CA ARG A 236 -31.86 16.39 -90.69
C ARG A 236 -32.44 15.16 -91.37
N ALA A 237 -32.57 14.05 -90.65
CA ALA A 237 -33.16 12.83 -91.18
C ALA A 237 -34.63 13.04 -91.62
N GLU A 238 -35.38 13.89 -90.92
CA GLU A 238 -36.74 14.28 -91.32
C GLU A 238 -36.77 15.11 -92.61
N LEU A 239 -35.84 16.07 -92.77
CA LEU A 239 -35.68 16.85 -94.01
C LEU A 239 -35.28 15.94 -95.18
N GLU A 240 -34.27 15.10 -95.00
CA GLU A 240 -33.84 14.13 -96.02
C GLU A 240 -34.99 13.19 -96.41
N LYS A 241 -35.74 12.67 -95.43
CA LYS A 241 -36.94 11.86 -95.67
C LYS A 241 -38.00 12.65 -96.47
N ALA A 242 -38.22 13.92 -96.15
CA ALA A 242 -39.19 14.76 -96.85
C ALA A 242 -38.77 15.01 -98.31
N GLU A 243 -37.49 15.31 -98.56
CA GLU A 243 -36.93 15.48 -99.91
C GLU A 243 -37.07 14.21 -100.74
N LEU A 244 -36.73 13.05 -100.17
CA LEU A 244 -36.92 11.75 -100.82
C LEU A 244 -38.39 11.48 -101.16
N LEU A 245 -39.32 11.84 -100.27
CA LEU A 245 -40.76 11.73 -100.52
C LEU A 245 -41.24 12.68 -101.63
N GLU A 246 -40.68 13.89 -101.75
CA GLU A 246 -40.97 14.79 -102.87
C GLU A 246 -40.42 14.28 -104.20
N LEU A 247 -39.21 13.70 -104.20
CA LEU A 247 -38.63 13.07 -105.38
C LEU A 247 -39.49 11.89 -105.86
N LEU A 248 -39.96 11.05 -104.95
CA LEU A 248 -40.94 9.98 -105.26
C LEU A 248 -42.22 10.55 -105.89
N LYS A 249 -42.76 11.65 -105.36
CA LYS A 249 -43.95 12.33 -105.94
C LYS A 249 -43.67 12.90 -107.35
N LYS A 250 -42.48 13.46 -107.61
CA LYS A 250 -42.08 14.04 -108.92
C LYS A 250 -41.83 12.97 -109.99
N GLU A 251 -41.31 11.82 -109.63
CA GLU A 251 -41.10 10.66 -110.51
C GLU A 251 -42.42 9.93 -110.89
N GLY A 252 -43.59 10.48 -110.54
CA GLY A 252 -44.88 9.85 -110.86
C GLY A 252 -45.13 8.54 -110.09
N LEU A 253 -44.35 8.27 -109.04
CA LEU A 253 -44.57 7.14 -108.15
C LEU A 253 -45.31 7.63 -106.91
N ARG A 254 -46.64 7.47 -106.94
CA ARG A 254 -47.52 7.67 -105.77
C ARG A 254 -46.87 7.09 -104.51
N PRO A 255 -46.80 7.84 -103.39
CA PRO A 255 -46.76 7.19 -102.09
C PRO A 255 -48.05 6.38 -101.97
N ALA A 256 -47.91 5.06 -101.96
CA ALA A 256 -49.01 4.18 -101.61
C ALA A 256 -49.36 4.43 -100.14
N THR A 257 -50.55 4.97 -99.90
CA THR A 257 -51.29 4.78 -98.66
C THR A 257 -52.73 4.46 -99.06
N PRO A 258 -53.51 3.68 -98.30
CA PRO A 258 -53.17 2.64 -97.30
C PRO A 258 -54.07 1.38 -97.45
N SER A 259 -53.85 0.32 -96.65
CA SER A 259 -54.90 -0.59 -96.12
C SER A 259 -54.21 -1.56 -95.13
N GLU A 260 -54.41 -1.46 -93.80
CA GLU A 260 -55.48 -2.14 -93.03
C GLU A 260 -55.80 -3.55 -93.56
N ALA A 261 -55.80 -4.65 -92.79
CA ALA A 261 -55.67 -4.89 -91.36
C ALA A 261 -55.46 -6.41 -91.16
N ALA A 262 -54.85 -6.84 -90.06
CA ALA A 262 -55.31 -8.02 -89.29
C ALA A 262 -54.55 -8.16 -87.95
N PRO A 263 -55.26 -8.16 -86.81
CA PRO A 263 -54.77 -8.60 -85.50
C PRO A 263 -55.08 -10.12 -85.28
N PRO A 264 -54.95 -10.67 -84.06
CA PRO A 264 -53.75 -11.09 -83.31
C PRO A 264 -53.64 -12.66 -83.27
N PRO A 265 -52.64 -13.28 -82.60
CA PRO A 265 -52.77 -13.68 -81.18
C PRO A 265 -51.46 -13.46 -80.38
N ALA A 266 -51.51 -12.93 -79.16
CA ALA A 266 -51.77 -13.59 -77.86
C ALA A 266 -50.60 -14.44 -77.33
N GLU A 267 -49.98 -13.90 -76.26
CA GLU A 267 -49.47 -14.52 -75.01
C GLU A 267 -48.83 -15.93 -75.10
N VAL A 268 -47.66 -16.18 -74.49
CA VAL A 268 -47.59 -16.57 -73.07
C VAL A 268 -46.13 -16.56 -72.54
N GLN A 269 -45.96 -15.81 -71.45
CA GLN A 269 -45.19 -16.02 -70.20
C GLN A 269 -43.68 -16.36 -70.17
N ARG A 270 -42.94 -15.51 -69.45
CA ARG A 270 -42.30 -15.74 -68.11
C ARG A 270 -41.27 -14.61 -67.89
N LYS A 271 -41.11 -13.92 -66.76
CA LYS A 271 -41.62 -14.01 -65.38
C LYS A 271 -41.46 -12.62 -64.72
N LEU A 272 -42.33 -12.34 -63.76
CA LEU A 272 -42.27 -11.24 -62.80
C LEU A 272 -40.92 -11.17 -62.05
N SER A 273 -40.48 -9.95 -61.73
CA SER A 273 -40.24 -9.54 -60.33
C SER A 273 -40.05 -8.03 -60.20
N PRO A 274 -40.85 -7.35 -59.36
CA PRO A 274 -40.54 -6.03 -58.83
C PRO A 274 -39.71 -6.20 -57.55
N ARG A 275 -38.58 -5.49 -57.44
CA ARG A 275 -37.97 -5.21 -56.13
C ARG A 275 -38.00 -3.70 -55.93
N SER A 276 -39.13 -3.19 -55.42
CA SER A 276 -39.39 -2.99 -53.99
C SER A 276 -38.43 -1.96 -53.39
N LEU A 277 -38.86 -0.70 -53.43
CA LEU A 277 -38.52 0.28 -52.41
C LEU A 277 -38.99 -0.29 -51.07
N ALA A 278 -38.05 -0.79 -50.27
CA ALA A 278 -38.29 -1.12 -48.87
C ALA A 278 -37.53 -0.09 -48.02
N LEU A 279 -38.28 0.89 -47.54
CA LEU A 279 -38.04 1.47 -46.22
C LEU A 279 -38.17 0.32 -45.22
N ASP A 280 -37.12 0.07 -44.42
CA ASP A 280 -37.33 -0.49 -43.09
C ASP A 280 -36.20 -0.14 -42.10
N CYS A 281 -36.63 0.67 -41.13
CA CYS A 281 -36.48 0.48 -39.70
C CYS A 281 -35.13 0.07 -39.09
N ILE A 282 -34.59 1.04 -38.32
CA ILE A 282 -34.28 0.93 -36.89
C ILE A 282 -33.87 -0.47 -36.42
N LYS A 283 -32.57 -0.65 -36.14
CA LYS A 283 -32.11 -1.51 -35.07
C LYS A 283 -31.17 -0.76 -34.14
N ARG A 284 -31.71 -0.45 -32.95
CA ARG A 284 -30.94 -0.25 -31.72
C ARG A 284 -29.97 -1.43 -31.52
N LYS A 285 -28.74 -1.13 -31.11
CA LYS A 285 -28.07 -1.94 -30.09
C LYS A 285 -27.14 -1.09 -29.23
N ASN A 286 -27.44 -1.18 -27.94
CA ASN A 286 -26.70 -0.72 -26.76
C ASN A 286 -25.18 -0.68 -26.90
N ARG A 287 -24.58 0.34 -26.29
CA ARG A 287 -23.41 0.16 -25.42
C ARG A 287 -23.40 1.20 -24.31
N GLU A 288 -23.83 0.71 -23.16
CA GLU A 288 -23.25 0.89 -21.83
C GLU A 288 -22.87 2.31 -21.38
N VAL A 289 -23.73 2.79 -20.47
CA VAL A 289 -23.40 3.71 -19.39
C VAL A 289 -22.27 3.11 -18.56
N THR A 290 -21.17 3.86 -18.40
CA THR A 290 -20.33 3.74 -17.22
C THR A 290 -20.32 5.11 -16.54
N VAL A 291 -21.10 5.20 -15.46
CA VAL A 291 -20.82 6.12 -14.36
C VAL A 291 -19.56 5.57 -13.69
N ILE A 292 -18.48 6.34 -13.69
CA ILE A 292 -17.82 7.02 -12.56
C ILE A 292 -16.91 8.07 -13.21
#